data_AF-A0A4V6CFE9-F1
#
_entry.id   AF-A0A4V6CFE9-F1
#
_cell.length_a   1.000
_cell.length_b   1.000
_cell.length_c   1.000
_cell.angle_alpha   90.00
_cell.angle_beta   90.00
_cell.angle_gamma   90.00
#
_symmetry.space_group_name_H-M   'P 1'
#
loop_
_entity.id
_entity.type
_entity.pdbx_description
1 polymer ?
#
loop_
_entity_poly.entity_id
_entity_poly.type
_entity_poly.pdbx_seq_one_letter_code
_entity_poly.pdbx_strand_id
1 'polypeptide(L)'
;TPQTITFTTDEAAPISMTVDYSDCTQYGSDFSVTTNSATGYASATQNGVQVDDDGKVYATYSNGERMLQGQVVLATFPDESGLEAVSGTAWVQTGESGT
;
A
#
# COMPACT_ATOMS: atom_id res chain seq x y z
N THR A 1 -30.22 -5.51 16.17
CA THR A 1 -29.61 -4.17 16.25
C THR A 1 -28.12 -4.36 16.38
N PRO A 2 -27.30 -3.72 15.54
CA PRO A 2 -25.86 -3.83 15.62
C PRO A 2 -25.36 -3.41 17.00
N GLN A 3 -24.44 -4.17 17.58
CA GLN A 3 -23.82 -3.85 18.86
C GLN A 3 -22.35 -3.54 18.63
N THR A 4 -21.88 -2.41 19.16
CA THR A 4 -20.47 -2.05 19.12
C THR A 4 -19.81 -2.42 20.45
N ILE A 5 -18.79 -3.28 20.37
CA ILE A 5 -17.94 -3.63 21.50
C ILE A 5 -16.62 -2.89 21.33
N THR A 6 -16.25 -2.10 22.34
CA THR A 6 -15.00 -1.34 22.35
C THR A 6 -14.05 -1.95 23.37
N PHE A 7 -12.87 -2.35 22.91
CA PHE A 7 -11.78 -2.83 23.75
C PHE A 7 -10.77 -1.68 23.95
N THR A 8 -10.62 -1.24 25.18
CA THR A 8 -9.66 -0.19 25.55
C THR A 8 -8.32 -0.83 25.92
N THR A 9 -7.23 -0.33 25.35
CA THR A 9 -5.85 -0.73 25.67
C THR A 9 -5.09 0.46 26.25
N ASP A 10 -4.20 0.22 27.21
CA ASP A 10 -3.52 1.28 27.99
C ASP A 10 -2.61 2.19 27.12
N GLU A 11 -1.93 1.63 26.12
CA GLU A 11 -0.96 2.37 25.27
C GLU A 11 -1.24 2.30 23.75
N ALA A 12 -2.43 1.89 23.33
CA ALA A 12 -2.81 1.84 21.91
C ALA A 12 -4.22 2.38 21.66
N ALA A 13 -4.50 2.72 20.40
CA ALA A 13 -5.82 3.20 19.99
C ALA A 13 -6.87 2.10 20.27
N PRO A 14 -8.05 2.46 20.83
CA PRO A 14 -9.09 1.49 21.14
C PRO A 14 -9.54 0.73 19.89
N ILE A 15 -9.72 -0.59 20.03
CA ILE A 15 -10.25 -1.43 18.97
C ILE A 15 -11.78 -1.44 19.13
N SER A 16 -12.49 -0.96 18.12
CA SER A 16 -13.96 -1.05 18.05
C SER A 16 -14.37 -2.14 17.07
N MET A 17 -15.26 -3.03 17.52
CA MET A 17 -15.82 -4.10 16.71
C MET A 17 -17.34 -3.98 16.70
N THR A 18 -17.92 -3.86 15.51
CA THR A 18 -19.38 -3.86 15.34
C THR A 18 -19.82 -5.27 14.98
N VAL A 19 -20.63 -5.88 15.86
CA VAL A 19 -21.26 -7.17 15.64
C VAL A 19 -22.70 -6.92 15.22
N ASP A 20 -23.02 -7.22 13.96
CA ASP A 20 -24.39 -7.18 13.46
C ASP A 20 -24.95 -8.60 13.33
N TYR A 21 -26.12 -8.80 13.92
CA TYR A 21 -26.85 -10.06 13.97
C TYR A 21 -28.32 -9.86 13.55
N SER A 22 -28.65 -8.74 12.88
CA SER A 22 -29.98 -8.48 12.32
C SER A 22 -30.44 -9.56 11.34
N ASP A 23 -29.49 -10.19 10.65
CA ASP A 23 -29.75 -11.15 9.58
C ASP A 23 -29.66 -12.61 10.08
N CYS A 24 -29.44 -12.81 11.38
CA CYS A 24 -29.40 -14.14 11.98
C CYS A 24 -30.83 -14.72 12.07
N THR A 25 -31.12 -15.74 11.26
CA THR A 25 -32.37 -16.50 11.36
C THR A 25 -32.21 -17.71 12.29
N GLN A 26 -33.09 -17.86 13.28
CA GLN A 26 -33.11 -19.06 14.13
C GLN A 26 -34.11 -20.09 13.56
N TYR A 27 -33.74 -20.75 12.48
CA TYR A 27 -34.37 -22.02 12.10
C TYR A 27 -33.64 -23.15 12.82
N GLY A 28 -34.37 -24.17 13.29
CA GLY A 28 -33.82 -25.29 14.05
C GLY A 28 -32.92 -26.21 13.22
N SER A 29 -31.75 -25.72 12.80
CA SER A 29 -30.66 -26.48 12.21
C SER A 29 -29.32 -26.04 12.83
N ASP A 30 -28.30 -26.90 12.69
CA ASP A 30 -26.96 -26.67 13.25
C ASP A 30 -26.41 -25.28 12.89
N PHE A 31 -25.87 -24.62 13.92
CA PHE A 31 -25.24 -23.32 13.83
C PHE A 31 -24.15 -23.32 12.74
N SER A 32 -24.32 -22.50 11.70
CA SER A 32 -23.35 -22.36 10.61
C SER A 32 -22.86 -20.91 10.53
N VAL A 33 -21.57 -20.69 10.81
CA VAL A 33 -20.92 -19.39 10.66
C VAL A 33 -20.71 -19.14 9.18
N THR A 34 -21.61 -18.37 8.55
CA THR A 34 -21.63 -18.22 7.09
C THR A 34 -20.69 -17.12 6.58
N THR A 35 -20.24 -16.19 7.43
CA THR A 35 -19.30 -15.13 7.04
C THR A 35 -18.46 -14.66 8.22
N ASN A 36 -17.20 -15.07 8.25
CA ASN A 36 -16.16 -14.46 9.09
C ASN A 36 -15.43 -13.41 8.24
N SER A 37 -15.93 -12.17 8.21
CA SER A 37 -15.27 -11.04 7.56
C SER A 37 -14.60 -10.16 8.63
N ALA A 38 -13.51 -10.66 9.20
CA ALA A 38 -12.70 -9.88 10.11
C ALA A 38 -11.95 -8.80 9.31
N THR A 39 -12.25 -7.53 9.55
CA THR A 39 -11.54 -6.37 8.97
C THR A 39 -10.23 -6.04 9.71
N GLY A 40 -9.79 -6.92 10.63
CA GLY A 40 -8.56 -6.78 11.39
C GLY A 40 -7.41 -7.46 10.65
N TYR A 41 -6.50 -6.66 10.09
CA TYR A 41 -5.26 -7.16 9.50
C TYR A 41 -4.15 -7.10 10.55
N ALA A 42 -3.38 -8.19 10.72
CA ALA A 42 -2.03 -8.05 11.24
C ALA A 42 -1.29 -7.09 10.29
N SER A 43 -0.64 -6.05 10.82
CA SER A 43 0.07 -5.02 10.03
C SER A 43 0.73 -5.66 8.82
N ALA A 44 0.21 -5.38 7.62
CA ALA A 44 0.68 -6.03 6.42
C ALA A 44 2.15 -5.65 6.26
N THR A 45 3.05 -6.60 6.53
CA THR A 45 4.48 -6.37 6.40
C THR A 45 4.76 -6.22 4.91
N GLN A 46 5.50 -5.19 4.55
CA GLN A 46 6.00 -5.03 3.20
C GLN A 46 6.88 -6.25 2.87
N ASN A 47 6.42 -7.06 1.91
CA ASN A 47 7.11 -8.25 1.44
C ASN A 47 8.22 -7.90 0.44
N GLY A 48 8.06 -6.80 -0.31
CA GLY A 48 9.05 -6.42 -1.31
C GLY A 48 8.72 -5.14 -2.06
N VAL A 49 9.61 -4.80 -2.99
CA VAL A 49 9.46 -3.71 -3.94
C VAL A 49 9.68 -4.27 -5.34
N GLN A 50 8.79 -3.93 -6.27
CA GLN A 50 8.90 -4.28 -7.68
C GLN A 50 8.86 -3.00 -8.52
N VAL A 51 9.68 -2.96 -9.57
CA VAL A 51 9.64 -1.91 -10.59
C VAL A 51 9.07 -2.54 -11.86
N ASP A 52 7.98 -1.97 -12.38
CA ASP A 52 7.39 -2.40 -13.65
C ASP A 52 8.07 -1.67 -14.84
N ASP A 53 7.85 -2.16 -16.05
CA ASP A 53 8.49 -1.67 -17.28
C ASP A 53 8.16 -0.19 -17.62
N ASP A 54 7.09 0.34 -17.04
CA ASP A 54 6.66 1.73 -17.17
C ASP A 54 7.27 2.67 -16.12
N GLY A 55 8.24 2.17 -15.35
CA GLY A 55 8.97 2.89 -14.30
C GLY A 55 8.18 3.04 -13.00
N LYS A 56 6.99 2.45 -12.87
CA LYS A 56 6.22 2.48 -11.63
C LYS A 56 6.81 1.53 -10.59
N VAL A 57 6.99 2.03 -9.39
CA VAL A 57 7.53 1.31 -8.23
C VAL A 57 6.36 0.92 -7.33
N TYR A 58 6.19 -0.38 -7.12
CA TYR A 58 5.15 -0.95 -6.27
C TYR A 58 5.75 -1.61 -5.04
N ALA A 59 5.13 -1.40 -3.88
CA ALA A 59 5.35 -2.24 -2.71
C ALA A 59 4.37 -3.41 -2.75
N THR A 60 4.86 -4.62 -2.50
CA THR A 60 4.03 -5.81 -2.30
C THR A 60 3.89 -6.07 -0.80
N TYR A 61 2.69 -6.45 -0.37
CA TYR A 61 2.39 -6.72 1.03
C TYR A 61 2.03 -8.19 1.26
N SER A 62 2.16 -8.66 2.50
CA SER A 62 1.88 -10.06 2.90
C SER A 62 0.44 -10.52 2.68
N ASN A 63 -0.49 -9.58 2.51
CA ASN A 63 -1.88 -9.83 2.13
C ASN A 63 -2.10 -9.94 0.61
N GLY A 64 -1.04 -9.87 -0.20
CA GLY A 64 -1.11 -9.94 -1.66
C GLY A 64 -1.42 -8.62 -2.34
N GLU A 65 -1.57 -7.52 -1.60
CA GLU A 65 -1.82 -6.20 -2.19
C GLU A 65 -0.53 -5.63 -2.82
N ARG A 66 -0.71 -4.94 -3.96
CA ARG A 66 0.31 -4.13 -4.63
C ARG A 66 -0.10 -2.67 -4.55
N MET A 67 0.71 -1.84 -3.90
CA MET A 67 0.46 -0.40 -3.82
C MET A 67 1.54 0.39 -4.55
N LEU A 68 1.12 1.31 -5.41
CA LEU A 68 2.02 2.23 -6.09
C LEU A 68 2.69 3.15 -5.05
N GLN A 69 4.01 3.16 -5.01
CA GLN A 69 4.81 4.01 -4.13
C GLN A 69 5.39 5.22 -4.85
N GLY A 70 5.63 5.11 -6.15
CA GLY A 70 6.17 6.20 -6.95
C GLY A 70 6.46 5.78 -8.39
N GLN A 71 7.01 6.69 -9.17
CA GLN A 71 7.42 6.44 -10.55
C GLN A 71 8.78 7.06 -10.81
N VAL A 72 9.65 6.32 -11.49
CA VAL A 72 10.93 6.82 -11.98
C VAL A 72 10.67 7.75 -13.16
N VAL A 73 11.18 8.99 -13.06
CA VAL A 73 11.10 9.98 -14.13
C VAL A 73 12.41 9.98 -14.90
N LEU A 74 12.33 10.00 -16.22
CA LEU A 74 13.49 10.14 -17.09
C LEU A 74 13.56 11.59 -17.59
N ALA A 75 14.76 12.16 -17.55
CA ALA A 75 15.06 13.45 -18.16
C ALA A 75 15.85 13.22 -19.45
N THR A 76 15.49 13.95 -20.50
CA THR A 76 16.19 13.95 -21.78
C THR A 76 16.69 15.35 -22.07
N PHE A 77 17.92 15.47 -22.55
CA PHE A 77 18.53 16.74 -22.89
C PHE A 77 18.69 16.85 -24.42
N PRO A 78 18.42 18.03 -25.02
CA PRO A 78 18.65 18.25 -26.45
C PRO A 78 20.09 17.98 -26.88
N ASP A 79 21.07 18.31 -26.03
CA ASP A 79 22.48 18.04 -26.27
C ASP A 79 23.11 17.32 -25.06
N GLU A 80 23.31 16.02 -25.19
CA GLU A 80 23.94 15.17 -24.18
C GLU A 80 25.43 15.51 -23.99
N SER A 81 26.09 16.11 -24.99
CA SER A 81 27.50 16.51 -24.90
C SER A 81 27.70 17.80 -24.11
N GLY A 82 26.65 18.61 -23.97
CA GLY A 82 26.63 19.78 -23.11
C GLY A 82 26.49 19.46 -21.63
N LEU A 83 26.32 18.19 -21.25
CA LEU A 83 26.22 17.80 -19.84
C LEU A 83 27.57 17.81 -19.14
N GLU A 84 27.64 18.39 -17.94
CA GLU A 84 28.86 18.39 -17.13
C GLU A 84 28.92 17.12 -16.28
N ALA A 85 29.98 16.34 -16.43
CA ALA A 85 30.20 15.13 -15.62
C ALA A 85 30.63 15.51 -14.19
N VAL A 86 29.86 15.10 -13.19
CA VAL A 86 30.16 15.42 -11.78
C VAL A 86 30.95 14.29 -11.12
N SER A 87 30.46 13.06 -11.23
CA SER A 87 31.13 11.89 -10.66
C SER A 87 30.60 10.60 -11.24
N GLY A 88 31.47 9.66 -11.61
CA GLY A 88 31.06 8.35 -12.11
C GLY A 88 30.12 8.48 -13.32
N THR A 89 28.90 7.95 -13.19
CA THR A 89 27.82 8.02 -14.18
C THR A 89 26.77 9.07 -13.81
N ALA A 90 27.18 10.20 -13.22
CA ALA A 90 26.30 11.30 -12.86
C ALA A 90 26.70 12.57 -13.63
N TRP A 91 25.69 13.24 -14.19
CA TRP A 91 25.82 14.44 -15.00
C TRP A 91 24.88 15.53 -14.51
N VAL A 92 25.26 16.79 -14.74
CA VAL A 92 24.46 17.98 -14.42
C VAL A 92 24.17 18.78 -15.69
N GLN A 93 22.94 19.31 -15.77
CA GLN A 93 22.50 20.20 -16.84
C GLN A 93 23.32 21.49 -16.84
N THR A 94 23.86 21.86 -18.00
CA THR A 94 24.46 23.17 -18.24
C THR A 94 23.61 23.97 -19.23
N GLY A 95 23.91 25.26 -19.39
CA GLY A 95 23.27 26.09 -20.41
C GLY A 95 23.50 25.58 -21.85
N GLU A 96 24.55 24.80 -22.09
CA GLU A 96 24.86 24.20 -23.40
C GLU A 96 24.08 22.91 -23.64
N SER A 97 23.68 22.17 -22.60
CA SER A 97 22.87 20.94 -22.73
C SER A 97 21.41 21.17 -23.16
N GLY A 98 20.97 22.43 -23.18
CA GLY A 98 19.62 22.84 -23.58
C GLY A 98 18.73 23.31 -22.43
N THR A 99 17.59 23.91 -22.78
CA THR A 99 16.50 24.30 -21.85
C THR A 99 15.42 23.24 -21.82
#